data_AF-A0A1Q5TU08-F1
#
_entry.id   AF-A0A1Q5TU08-F1
#
_cell.length_a   1.000
_cell.length_b   1.000
_cell.length_c   1.000
_cell.angle_alpha   90.00
_cell.angle_beta   90.00
_cell.angle_gamma   90.00
#
_symmetry.space_group_name_H-M   'P 1'
#
loop_
_entity.id
_entity.type
_entity.pdbx_description
1 polymer ?
#
loop_
_entity_poly.entity_id
_entity_poly.type
_entity_poly.pdbx_seq_one_letter_code
_entity_poly.pdbx_strand_id
1 'polypeptide(L)' 'MTRSNKSLLKHLDEMYTYIENNSMMIPNYGEMYRYGEPISSSFVESTINEVIAKRMVKKQQMQWS' A
#
# COMPACT_ATOMS: atom_id res chain seq x y z
N MET A 1 -21.80 15.78 -11.63
CA MET A 1 -20.54 15.24 -11.06
C MET A 1 -20.11 14.03 -11.90
N THR A 2 -18.96 14.12 -12.57
CA THR A 2 -18.46 13.14 -13.54
C THR A 2 -18.16 11.78 -12.89
N ARG A 3 -18.46 10.68 -13.60
CA ARG A 3 -18.36 9.28 -13.16
C ARG A 3 -16.98 8.90 -12.55
N SER A 4 -15.92 9.59 -12.97
CA SER A 4 -14.55 9.45 -12.46
C SER A 4 -14.41 9.78 -10.96
N ASN A 5 -15.12 10.81 -10.48
CA ASN A 5 -15.04 11.23 -9.07
C ASN A 5 -15.63 10.19 -8.11
N LYS A 6 -16.68 9.47 -8.53
CA LYS A 6 -17.30 8.40 -7.72
C LYS A 6 -16.39 7.18 -7.56
N SER A 7 -15.62 6.85 -8.60
CA SER A 7 -14.64 5.75 -8.54
C SER A 7 -13.52 6.09 -7.56
N LEU A 8 -12.96 7.29 -7.62
CA LEU A 8 -11.91 7.72 -6.71
C LEU A 8 -12.36 7.67 -5.25
N LEU A 9 -13.54 8.23 -4.95
CA LEU A 9 -14.10 8.22 -3.60
C LEU A 9 -14.27 6.80 -3.04
N LYS A 10 -14.71 5.85 -3.88
CA LYS A 10 -14.83 4.45 -3.49
C LYS A 10 -13.46 3.83 -3.13
N HIS A 11 -12.44 4.08 -3.94
CA HIS A 11 -11.10 3.56 -3.65
C HIS A 11 -10.48 4.19 -2.40
N LEU A 12 -10.76 5.47 -2.13
CA LEU A 12 -10.35 6.14 -0.91
C LEU A 12 -11.04 5.52 0.31
N ASP A 13 -12.34 5.25 0.22
CA ASP A 13 -13.11 4.58 1.29
C ASP A 13 -12.54 3.19 1.60
N GLU A 14 -12.30 2.37 0.58
CA GLU A 14 -11.64 1.06 0.73
C GLU A 14 -10.24 1.16 1.36
N MET A 15 -9.47 2.19 1.01
CA MET A 15 -8.17 2.45 1.60
C MET A 15 -8.27 2.87 3.06
N TYR A 16 -9.23 3.72 3.43
CA TYR A 16 -9.46 4.12 4.83
C TYR A 16 -9.84 2.92 5.69
N THR A 17 -10.78 2.09 5.22
CA THR A 17 -11.17 0.85 5.92
C THR A 17 -9.97 -0.10 6.09
N TYR A 18 -9.11 -0.22 5.08
CA TYR A 18 -7.91 -1.04 5.19
C TYR A 18 -6.93 -0.51 6.26
N ILE A 19 -6.68 0.80 6.27
CA ILE A 19 -5.80 1.43 7.28
C ILE A 19 -6.37 1.25 8.69
N GLU A 20 -7.68 1.47 8.87
CA GLU A 20 -8.33 1.32 10.17
C GLU A 20 -8.19 -0.11 10.71
N ASN A 21 -8.51 -1.11 9.88
CA ASN A 21 -8.44 -2.52 10.24
C ASN A 21 -7.01 -3.01 10.55
N ASN A 22 -5.99 -2.39 9.95
CA ASN A 22 -4.59 -2.78 10.11
C ASN A 22 -3.79 -1.81 10.96
N SER A 23 -4.42 -0.80 11.57
CA SER A 23 -3.76 0.29 12.31
C SER A 23 -2.82 -0.20 13.40
N MET A 24 -3.15 -1.30 14.09
CA MET A 24 -2.31 -1.93 15.11
C MET A 24 -1.04 -2.59 14.56
N MET A 25 -1.01 -2.93 13.28
CA MET A 25 0.12 -3.56 12.60
C MET A 25 0.95 -2.59 11.76
N ILE A 26 0.46 -1.36 11.53
CA ILE A 26 1.16 -0.33 10.75
C ILE A 26 2.18 0.37 11.66
N PRO A 27 3.49 0.33 11.35
CA PRO A 27 4.50 1.05 12.11
C PRO A 27 4.26 2.56 12.10
N ASN A 28 4.51 3.24 13.24
CA ASN A 28 4.41 4.69 13.31
C ASN A 28 5.63 5.37 12.66
N TYR A 29 5.63 5.42 11.33
CA TYR A 29 6.66 6.10 10.55
C TYR A 29 6.83 7.58 10.90
N GLY A 30 5.77 8.24 11.41
CA GLY A 30 5.81 9.64 11.81
C GLY A 30 6.62 9.88 13.08
N GLU A 31 6.61 8.95 14.03
CA GLU A 31 7.48 8.98 15.20
C GLU A 31 8.91 8.61 14.81
N MET A 32 9.09 7.53 14.05
CA MET A 32 10.42 7.10 13.58
C MET A 32 11.15 8.22 12.83
N TYR A 33 10.44 8.96 11.97
CA TYR A 33 11.01 10.11 11.26
C TYR A 33 11.44 11.24 12.21
N ARG A 34 10.65 11.55 13.24
CA ARG A 34 10.96 12.61 14.21
C ARG A 34 12.13 12.24 15.12
N TYR A 35 12.29 10.96 15.43
CA TYR A 35 13.37 10.45 16.27
C TYR A 35 14.62 10.03 15.46
N GLY A 36 14.59 10.16 14.12
CA GLY A 36 15.71 9.80 13.25
C GLY A 36 15.98 8.30 13.19
N GLU A 37 14.99 7.47 13.51
CA GLU A 37 15.11 6.02 13.43
C GLU A 37 15.18 5.55 11.97
N PRO A 38 15.90 4.44 11.69
CA PRO A 38 16.01 3.91 10.34
C PRO A 38 14.64 3.46 9.83
N ILE A 39 14.16 4.14 8.78
CA ILE A 39 12.93 3.78 8.08
C ILE A 39 13.31 2.88 6.91
N SER A 40 13.00 1.58 7.01
CA SER A 40 13.15 0.65 5.89
C SER A 40 11.84 0.55 5.11
N SER A 41 11.87 0.88 3.82
CA SER A 41 10.75 0.65 2.90
C SER A 41 10.62 -0.80 2.43
N SER A 42 11.64 -1.63 2.66
CA SER A 42 11.73 -3.00 2.11
C SER A 42 10.56 -3.91 2.49
N PHE A 43 10.02 -3.76 3.69
CA PHE A 43 8.86 -4.53 4.16
C PHE A 43 7.55 -4.10 3.48
N VAL A 44 7.37 -2.80 3.27
CA VAL A 44 6.21 -2.26 2.55
C VAL A 44 6.29 -2.63 1.08
N GLU A 45 7.47 -2.51 0.48
CA GLU A 45 7.75 -2.93 -0.88
C GLU A 45 7.49 -4.42 -1.11
N SER A 46 7.91 -5.29 -0.19
CA SER A 46 7.64 -6.73 -0.30
C SER A 46 6.15 -7.07 -0.19
N THR A 47 5.43 -6.42 0.74
CA THR A 47 3.99 -6.59 0.91
C THR A 47 3.22 -6.15 -0.34
N ILE A 48 3.60 -5.01 -0.93
CA ILE A 48 3.03 -4.52 -2.19
C ILE A 48 3.33 -5.48 -3.33
N ASN A 49 4.56 -5.98 -3.45
CA ASN A 49 4.94 -6.97 -4.45
C ASN A 49 4.13 -8.26 -4.32
N GLU A 50 3.85 -8.73 -3.10
CA GLU A 50 3.01 -9.89 -2.86
C GLU A 50 1.55 -9.64 -3.28
N VAL A 51 0.99 -8.48 -2.94
CA VAL A 51 -0.37 -8.09 -3.34
C VAL A 51 -0.48 -7.96 -4.87
N ILE A 52 0.50 -7.34 -5.51
CA ILE A 52 0.58 -7.24 -6.97
C ILE A 52 0.70 -8.64 -7.57
N ALA A 53 1.59 -9.49 -7.05
CA ALA A 53 1.74 -10.86 -7.53
C ALA A 53 0.44 -11.65 -7.41
N LYS A 54 -0.27 -11.56 -6.27
CA LYS A 54 -1.59 -12.19 -6.05
C LYS A 54 -2.67 -11.64 -6.98
N ARG A 55 -2.67 -10.34 -7.27
CA ARG A 55 -3.65 -9.71 -8.19
C ARG A 55 -3.30 -9.94 -9.66
N MET A 56 -2.02 -10.17 -9.97
CA MET A 56 -1.49 -10.26 -11.33
C MET A 56 -0.97 -11.66 -11.67
N VAL A 57 -1.39 -12.73 -10.97
CA VAL A 57 -0.97 -14.15 -11.13
C VAL A 57 -0.89 -14.67 -12.59
N LYS A 58 -1.47 -13.98 -13.57
CA LYS A 58 -1.40 -14.33 -15.00
C LYS A 58 -0.83 -13.25 -15.94
N LYS A 59 -0.28 -12.14 -15.42
CA LYS A 59 0.39 -11.12 -16.23
C LYS A 59 1.90 -11.20 -15.98
N GLN A 60 2.65 -11.44 -17.05
CA GLN A 60 4.09 -11.64 -17.03
C GLN A 60 4.78 -10.49 -16.26
N GLN A 61 5.51 -10.83 -15.19
CA GLN A 61 6.40 -9.87 -14.53
C GLN A 61 7.52 -9.47 -15.50
N MET A 62 7.99 -8.22 -15.41
CA MET A 62 9.22 -7.80 -16.08
C MET A 62 10.37 -8.74 -15.69
N GLN A 63 11.03 -9.30 -16.70
CA GLN A 63 12.31 -9.97 -16.57
C GLN A 63 13.39 -8.97 -16.97
N TRP A 64 14.42 -8.83 -16.15
CA TRP A 64 15.62 -8.08 -16.50
C TRP A 64 16.60 -9.06 -17.16
N SER A 65 17.04 -8.74 -18.38
CA SER A 65 18.26 -9.32 -18.95
C SER A 65 19.48 -8.50 -18.53
#